data_AF-A0A822GW91-F1
#
_entry.id   AF-A0A822GW91-F1
#
_cell.length_a   1.000
_cell.length_b   1.000
_cell.length_c   1.000
_cell.angle_alpha   90.00
_cell.angle_beta   90.00
_cell.angle_gamma   90.00
#
_symmetry.space_group_name_H-M   'P 1'
#
loop_
_entity.id
_entity.type
_entity.pdbx_description
1 polymer ?
#
loop_
_entity_poly.entity_id
_entity_poly.type
_entity_poly.pdbx_seq_one_letter_code
_entity_poly.pdbx_strand_id
1 'polypeptide(L)'
;MKNPVKSSYEFKDGLLFKLMIMREGCNTKTKLIYLPSSMINDLLQVYHSDPLSGHFGVQRTYLKIKNKYWWPNMKQSITQYIQSCLPCQQYNISRSKKPGRLQPIPPPEGPFQLIGMDYCGPFKQTPR
;
A
#
# COMPACT_ATOMS: atom_id res chain seq x y z
N MET A 1 -16.69 -23.75 -18.54
CA MET A 1 -16.38 -24.45 -17.27
C MET A 1 -14.94 -24.10 -16.88
N LYS A 2 -14.71 -23.34 -15.81
CA LYS A 2 -13.35 -23.00 -15.36
C LYS A 2 -12.77 -24.23 -14.66
N ASN A 3 -11.80 -24.90 -15.28
CA ASN A 3 -11.09 -26.00 -14.64
C ASN A 3 -10.50 -25.52 -13.31
N PRO A 4 -10.76 -26.21 -12.18
CA PRO A 4 -10.11 -25.85 -10.93
C PRO A 4 -8.63 -26.17 -11.07
N VAL A 5 -7.79 -25.13 -11.01
CA VAL A 5 -6.35 -25.29 -10.85
C VAL A 5 -6.15 -26.18 -9.61
N LYS A 6 -5.76 -27.45 -9.80
CA LYS A 6 -5.60 -28.44 -8.72
C LYS A 6 -4.57 -27.90 -7.73
N SER A 7 -5.09 -27.28 -6.68
CA SER A 7 -4.28 -26.69 -5.65
C SER A 7 -3.75 -27.85 -4.79
N SER A 8 -2.47 -28.17 -4.93
CA SER A 8 -1.83 -29.30 -4.25
C SER A 8 -1.05 -28.80 -3.03
N TYR A 9 -1.00 -29.63 -2.00
CA TYR A 9 -0.31 -29.37 -0.74
C TYR A 9 0.65 -30.51 -0.44
N GLU A 10 1.73 -30.21 0.26
CA GLU A 10 2.75 -31.18 0.67
C GLU A 10 3.16 -30.87 2.11
N PHE A 11 3.15 -31.87 2.98
CA PHE A 11 3.67 -31.72 4.35
C PHE A 11 5.06 -32.35 4.42
N LYS A 12 6.06 -31.59 4.83
CA LYS A 12 7.45 -32.04 4.90
C LYS A 12 8.20 -31.30 6.01
N ASP A 13 8.99 -32.04 6.80
CA ASP A 13 9.86 -31.48 7.85
C ASP A 13 9.09 -30.60 8.86
N GLY A 14 7.84 -30.97 9.19
CA GLY A 14 6.97 -30.22 10.09
C GLY A 14 6.30 -28.99 9.47
N LEU A 15 6.55 -28.69 8.19
CA LEU A 15 6.00 -27.54 7.48
C LEU A 15 5.00 -27.99 6.41
N LEU A 16 3.90 -27.24 6.30
CA LEU A 16 2.95 -27.38 5.21
C LEU A 16 3.37 -26.47 4.06
N PHE A 17 3.43 -27.02 2.85
CA PHE A 17 3.75 -26.29 1.63
C PHE A 17 2.54 -26.25 0.68
N LYS A 18 2.33 -25.09 0.06
CA LYS A 18 1.47 -24.92 -1.10
C LYS A 18 2.29 -25.10 -2.37
N LEU A 19 1.85 -26.01 -3.24
CA LEU A 19 2.46 -26.20 -4.55
C LEU A 19 1.76 -25.31 -5.59
N MET A 20 2.52 -24.42 -6.22
CA MET A 20 2.03 -23.53 -7.28
C MET A 20 2.84 -23.68 -8.57
N ILE A 21 2.12 -23.66 -9.69
CA ILE A 21 2.73 -23.55 -11.02
C ILE A 21 2.81 -22.05 -11.35
N MET A 22 4.03 -21.53 -11.46
CA MET A 22 4.26 -20.08 -11.59
C MET A 22 4.08 -19.57 -13.05
N ARG A 23 4.20 -20.46 -14.03
CA ARG A 23 4.00 -20.17 -15.46
C ARG A 23 3.21 -21.30 -16.11
N GLU A 24 2.19 -20.93 -16.87
CA GLU A 24 1.44 -21.89 -17.70
C GLU A 24 2.40 -22.58 -18.68
N GLY A 25 2.30 -23.91 -18.80
CA GLY A 25 3.21 -24.73 -19.59
C GLY A 25 4.50 -25.17 -18.89
N CYS A 26 4.76 -24.72 -17.65
CA CYS A 26 5.90 -25.18 -16.87
C CYS A 26 5.52 -26.35 -15.95
N ASN A 27 6.26 -27.46 -16.03
CA ASN A 27 6.04 -28.63 -15.16
C ASN A 27 6.66 -28.45 -13.76
N THR A 28 7.43 -27.38 -13.51
CA THR A 28 8.05 -27.15 -12.20
C THR A 28 7.04 -26.52 -11.24
N LYS A 29 6.77 -27.23 -10.14
CA LYS A 29 5.96 -26.72 -9.04
C LYS A 29 6.87 -25.98 -8.07
N THR A 30 6.57 -24.72 -7.81
CA THR A 30 7.21 -23.95 -6.74
C THR A 30 6.54 -24.28 -5.41
N LYS A 31 7.35 -24.55 -4.39
CA LYS A 31 6.89 -24.78 -3.02
C LYS A 31 6.87 -23.46 -2.26
N LEU A 32 5.71 -23.08 -1.74
CA LEU A 32 5.52 -21.92 -0.88
C LEU A 32 5.17 -22.40 0.52
N ILE A 33 5.74 -21.81 1.56
CA ILE A 33 5.41 -22.16 2.94
C ILE A 33 3.97 -21.71 3.23
N TYR A 34 3.11 -22.64 3.64
CA TYR A 34 1.78 -22.30 4.15
C TYR A 34 1.94 -21.66 5.52
N LEU A 35 1.44 -20.44 5.67
CA LEU A 35 1.53 -19.72 6.94
C LEU A 35 0.22 -19.87 7.74
N PRO A 36 0.26 -20.38 8.99
CA PRO A 36 -0.89 -20.39 9.88
C PRO A 36 -1.37 -18.97 10.19
N SER A 37 -2.68 -18.80 10.42
CA SER A 37 -3.29 -17.49 10.69
C SER A 37 -2.66 -16.76 11.87
N SER A 38 -2.20 -17.47 12.89
CA SER A 38 -1.54 -16.91 14.06
C SER A 38 -0.21 -16.21 13.73
N MET A 39 0.52 -16.64 12.70
CA MET A 39 1.85 -16.10 12.37
C MET A 39 1.81 -15.02 11.28
N ILE A 40 0.63 -14.73 10.71
CA ILE A 40 0.50 -13.72 9.65
C ILE A 40 0.94 -12.35 10.16
N ASN A 41 0.50 -11.95 11.36
CA ASN A 41 0.84 -10.63 11.91
C ASN A 41 2.34 -10.49 12.16
N ASP A 42 2.99 -11.51 12.72
CA ASP A 42 4.44 -11.51 12.97
C ASP A 42 5.22 -11.36 11.66
N LEU A 43 4.80 -12.07 10.61
CA LEU A 43 5.40 -11.93 9.29
C LEU A 43 5.21 -10.52 8.74
N LEU A 44 4.00 -9.96 8.83
CA LEU A 44 3.74 -8.60 8.34
C LEU A 44 4.48 -7.54 9.14
N GLN A 45 4.69 -7.75 10.44
CA GLN A 45 5.54 -6.89 11.25
C GLN A 45 6.97 -6.84 10.70
N VAL A 46 7.58 -7.99 10.39
CA VAL A 46 8.93 -8.04 9.82
C VAL A 46 9.00 -7.38 8.43
N TYR A 47 7.99 -7.59 7.59
CA TYR A 47 8.04 -7.15 6.19
C TYR A 47 7.52 -5.73 5.94
N HIS A 48 6.83 -5.13 6.92
CA HIS A 48 6.25 -3.78 6.80
C HIS A 48 6.56 -2.85 7.97
N SER A 49 6.58 -3.33 9.21
CA SER A 49 6.71 -2.49 10.41
C SER A 49 8.13 -2.44 10.97
N ASP A 50 9.01 -3.34 10.57
CA ASP A 50 10.42 -3.33 10.98
C ASP A 50 11.10 -2.02 10.49
N PRO A 51 11.96 -1.37 11.30
CA PRO A 51 12.65 -0.14 10.91
C PRO A 51 13.40 -0.22 9.58
N LEU A 52 13.90 -1.41 9.19
CA LEU A 52 14.61 -1.66 7.94
C LEU A 52 13.67 -2.02 6.77
N SER A 53 12.39 -2.29 7.06
CA SER A 53 11.40 -2.71 6.06
C SER A 53 10.72 -1.55 5.34
N GLY A 54 10.90 -0.31 5.81
CA GLY A 54 10.55 0.91 5.08
C GLY A 54 9.06 1.17 4.85
N HIS A 55 8.15 0.52 5.58
CA HIS A 55 6.70 0.77 5.52
C HIS A 55 6.11 0.70 4.09
N PHE A 56 6.56 -0.26 3.29
CA PHE A 56 6.09 -0.41 1.91
C PHE A 56 4.58 -0.59 1.82
N GLY A 57 3.99 0.01 0.78
CA GLY A 57 2.57 -0.17 0.45
C GLY A 57 2.23 -1.59 -0.01
N VAL A 58 0.93 -1.89 -0.05
CA VAL A 58 0.35 -3.24 -0.25
C VAL A 58 1.02 -4.04 -1.37
N GLN A 59 1.16 -3.47 -2.57
CA GLN A 59 1.71 -4.20 -3.72
C GLN A 59 3.17 -4.61 -3.50
N ARG A 60 4.00 -3.71 -2.99
CA ARG A 60 5.43 -4.00 -2.74
C ARG A 60 5.59 -5.05 -1.65
N THR A 61 4.83 -4.94 -0.57
CA THR A 61 4.82 -5.93 0.52
C THR A 61 4.37 -7.31 0.02
N TYR A 62 3.29 -7.36 -0.77
CA TYR A 62 2.83 -8.61 -1.39
C TYR A 62 3.90 -9.22 -2.31
N LEU A 63 4.54 -8.43 -3.18
CA LEU A 63 5.57 -8.92 -4.10
C LEU A 63 6.80 -9.48 -3.36
N LYS A 64 7.17 -8.91 -2.20
CA LYS A 64 8.26 -9.43 -1.36
C LYS A 64 7.94 -10.81 -0.75
N ILE A 65 6.69 -11.03 -0.37
CA ILE A 65 6.28 -12.21 0.42
C ILE A 65 5.80 -13.37 -0.47
N LYS A 66 5.11 -13.08 -1.59
CA LYS A 66 4.37 -14.06 -2.41
C LYS A 66 5.21 -15.22 -2.97
N ASN A 67 6.53 -15.04 -3.08
CA ASN A 67 7.43 -16.05 -3.65
C ASN A 67 7.94 -17.04 -2.59
N LYS A 68 7.69 -16.79 -1.30
CA LYS A 68 8.16 -17.62 -0.18
C LYS A 68 7.01 -18.21 0.63
N TYR A 69 5.95 -17.43 0.84
CA TYR A 69 4.84 -17.78 1.71
C TYR A 69 3.52 -17.77 0.96
N TRP A 70 2.56 -18.52 1.49
CA TRP A 70 1.19 -18.56 1.02
C TRP A 70 0.21 -18.71 2.18
N TRP A 71 -0.91 -17.99 2.10
CA TRP A 71 -2.09 -18.24 2.92
C TRP A 71 -3.34 -17.79 2.15
N PRO A 72 -4.55 -18.22 2.52
CA PRO A 72 -5.77 -17.74 1.87
C PRO A 72 -5.92 -16.21 2.02
N ASN A 73 -6.31 -15.54 0.93
CA ASN A 73 -6.59 -14.09 0.93
C ASN A 73 -5.40 -13.17 1.30
N MET A 74 -4.15 -13.55 0.96
CA MET A 74 -2.93 -12.76 1.28
C MET A 74 -3.06 -11.26 1.04
N LYS A 75 -3.53 -10.86 -0.15
CA LYS A 75 -3.66 -9.44 -0.49
C LYS A 75 -4.61 -8.70 0.45
N GLN A 76 -5.71 -9.33 0.85
CA GLN A 76 -6.68 -8.73 1.76
C GLN A 76 -6.09 -8.56 3.16
N SER A 77 -5.48 -9.60 3.73
CA SER A 77 -4.83 -9.51 5.05
C SER A 77 -3.71 -8.46 5.06
N ILE A 78 -2.87 -8.42 4.01
CA ILE A 78 -1.81 -7.41 3.87
C ILE A 78 -2.42 -6.00 3.81
N THR A 79 -3.51 -5.83 3.05
CA THR A 79 -4.18 -4.53 2.92
C THR A 79 -4.72 -4.06 4.27
N GLN A 80 -5.41 -4.93 5.00
CA GLN A 80 -5.95 -4.62 6.32
C GLN A 80 -4.86 -4.22 7.31
N TYR A 81 -3.76 -4.99 7.37
CA TYR A 81 -2.63 -4.71 8.25
C TYR A 81 -1.97 -3.35 7.95
N ILE A 82 -1.72 -3.04 6.67
CA ILE A 82 -1.12 -1.77 6.29
C ILE A 82 -2.08 -0.60 6.52
N GLN A 83 -3.38 -0.82 6.30
CA GLN A 83 -4.40 0.18 6.60
C GLN A 83 -4.52 0.46 8.11
N SER A 84 -4.21 -0.49 8.99
CA SER A 84 -4.19 -0.28 10.45
C SER A 84 -2.84 0.24 10.98
N CYS A 85 -1.84 0.45 10.13
CA CYS A 85 -0.51 0.90 10.53
C CYS A 85 -0.51 2.41 10.84
N LEU A 86 -0.33 2.77 12.13
CA LEU A 86 -0.33 4.18 12.59
C LEU A 86 0.70 5.08 11.88
N PRO A 87 1.99 4.71 11.74
CA PRO A 87 2.94 5.50 10.97
C PRO A 87 2.48 5.75 9.53
N CYS A 88 1.97 4.72 8.85
CA CYS A 88 1.48 4.88 7.48
C CYS A 88 0.26 5.80 7.40
N GLN A 89 -0.68 5.72 8.34
CA GLN A 89 -1.82 6.62 8.37
C GLN A 89 -1.40 8.08 8.57
N GLN A 90 -0.38 8.34 9.39
CA GLN A 90 0.12 9.68 9.68
C GLN A 90 0.89 10.29 8.51
N TYR A 91 1.80 9.52 7.88
CA TYR A 91 2.71 10.05 6.87
C TYR A 91 2.23 9.85 5.43
N ASN A 92 1.44 8.80 5.16
CA ASN A 92 0.93 8.44 3.84
C ASN A 92 -0.55 8.80 3.70
N ILE A 93 -0.88 10.05 4.01
CA ILE A 93 -2.25 10.57 3.88
C ILE A 93 -2.68 10.48 2.42
N SER A 94 -3.75 9.71 2.16
CA SER A 94 -4.39 9.66 0.86
C SER A 94 -4.93 11.04 0.50
N ARG A 95 -4.22 11.73 -0.40
CA ARG A 95 -4.71 12.98 -1.04
C ARG A 95 -5.73 12.70 -2.15
N SER A 96 -6.38 11.52 -2.13
CA SER A 96 -7.31 11.08 -3.16
C SER A 96 -8.68 11.77 -3.11
N LYS A 97 -8.89 12.76 -2.22
CA LYS A 97 -10.09 13.59 -2.33
C LYS A 97 -10.04 14.26 -3.69
N LYS A 98 -11.07 14.04 -4.50
CA LYS A 98 -11.23 14.78 -5.75
C LYS A 98 -11.10 16.26 -5.42
N PRO A 99 -10.31 17.04 -6.18
CA PRO A 99 -10.29 18.47 -5.98
C PRO A 99 -11.73 18.96 -6.01
N GLY A 100 -12.11 19.73 -4.98
CA GLY A 100 -13.42 20.36 -4.96
C GLY A 100 -13.57 21.27 -6.19
N ARG A 101 -14.81 21.63 -6.52
CA ARG A 101 -15.03 22.69 -7.50
C ARG A 101 -14.47 23.99 -6.94
N LEU A 102 -13.73 24.75 -7.75
CA LEU A 102 -13.39 26.12 -7.41
C LEU A 102 -14.69 26.87 -7.09
N GLN A 103 -14.67 27.63 -5.99
CA GLN A 103 -15.74 28.56 -5.64
C GLN A 103 -15.22 29.95 -6.02
N PRO A 104 -15.43 30.40 -7.27
CA PRO A 104 -14.95 31.71 -7.70
C PRO A 104 -15.67 32.82 -6.93
N ILE A 105 -14.94 33.87 -6.62
CA ILE A 105 -15.52 35.10 -6.08
C ILE A 105 -16.32 35.76 -7.22
N PRO A 106 -17.59 36.15 -7.01
CA PRO A 106 -18.37 36.82 -8.05
C PRO A 106 -17.72 38.16 -8.45
N PRO A 107 -17.80 38.56 -9.73
CA PRO A 107 -17.30 39.86 -10.16
C PRO A 107 -18.00 41.00 -9.42
N PRO A 108 -17.27 42.05 -8.97
CA PRO A 108 -17.89 43.25 -8.45
C PRO A 108 -18.67 43.99 -9.55
N GLU A 109 -19.76 44.66 -9.18
CA GLU A 109 -20.63 45.44 -10.07
C GLU A 109 -20.11 46.86 -10.34
N GLY A 110 -19.10 47.30 -9.57
CA GLY A 110 -18.54 48.63 -9.67
C GLY A 110 -17.12 48.74 -9.12
N PRO A 111 -16.45 49.88 -9.38
CA PRO A 111 -15.10 50.11 -8.90
C PRO A 111 -15.05 50.10 -7.36
N PHE A 112 -13.93 49.62 -6.82
CA PHE A 112 -13.64 49.58 -5.37
C PHE A 112 -14.57 48.71 -4.48
N GLN A 113 -15.42 47.86 -5.07
CA GLN A 113 -16.31 46.97 -4.30
C GLN A 113 -15.61 45.71 -3.77
N LEU A 114 -14.48 45.31 -4.36
CA LEU A 114 -13.67 44.18 -3.91
C LEU A 114 -12.18 44.53 -4.04
N ILE A 115 -11.43 44.40 -2.93
CA ILE A 115 -10.00 44.64 -2.87
C ILE A 115 -9.31 43.36 -2.39
N GLY A 116 -8.43 42.79 -3.23
CA GLY A 116 -7.50 41.74 -2.83
C GLY A 116 -6.18 42.36 -2.39
N MET A 117 -5.72 42.05 -1.18
CA MET A 117 -4.43 42.49 -0.66
C MET A 117 -3.64 41.26 -0.22
N ASP A 118 -2.37 41.20 -0.62
CA ASP A 118 -1.44 40.16 -0.19
C ASP A 118 -0.06 40.78 0.03
N TYR A 119 0.74 40.16 0.90
CA TYR A 119 2.12 40.56 1.11
C TYR A 119 3.01 39.86 0.09
N CYS A 120 3.88 40.62 -0.57
CA CYS A 120 4.94 40.07 -1.39
C CYS A 120 6.28 40.20 -0.63
N GLY A 121 7.07 39.13 -0.61
CA GLY A 121 8.39 39.15 0.00
C GLY A 121 8.96 37.77 0.35
N PRO A 122 10.15 37.74 0.98
CA PRO A 122 10.95 38.90 1.39
C PRO A 122 11.70 39.56 0.24
N PHE A 123 11.75 40.89 0.23
CA PHE A 123 12.54 41.67 -0.73
C PHE A 123 13.89 42.08 -0.14
N LYS A 124 14.87 42.35 -1.01
CA LYS A 124 16.15 42.93 -0.59
C LYS A 124 15.89 44.32 0.01
N GLN A 125 16.39 44.56 1.21
CA GLN A 125 16.37 45.88 1.81
C GLN A 125 17.30 46.80 1.01
N THR A 126 16.87 48.05 0.80
CA THR A 126 17.76 49.07 0.26
C THR A 126 18.87 49.36 1.27
N PRO A 127 20.15 49.38 0.87
CA PRO A 127 21.25 49.78 1.74
C PRO A 127 20.98 51.17 2.32
N ARG A 128 21.38 51.37 3.59
CA ARG A 128 21.22 52.63 4.31
C ARG A 128 22.27 53.65 3.89
#